data_AF-A0A356FCF7-F1
#
_entry.id   AF-A0A356FCF7-F1
#
_cell.length_a   1.000
_cell.length_b   1.000
_cell.length_c   1.000
_cell.angle_alpha   90.00
_cell.angle_beta   90.00
_cell.angle_gamma   90.00
#
_symmetry.space_group_name_H-M   'P 1'
#
loop_
_entity.id
_entity.type
_entity.pdbx_description
1 polymer ?
#
loop_
_entity_poly.entity_id
_entity_poly.type
_entity_poly.pdbx_seq_one_letter_code
_entity_poly.pdbx_strand_id
1 'polypeptide(L)'
;MNEPAPEFSDREPFPEEDIRGMQILTAAFIAGLLMFVGVTIFLYFTAAEPKVPQGGEASLDHLQLLSITNAVIFILSSAAGFFIFRSRLAPIAKACSDSPHASPIDFLGEIRAAFILRLAMLEGPGLLGTVACFLGVTGSEIHDHPIYWLNLLSPIAAITFMGVTFPTQEKLSRLFLDEERSLYR
;
A
#
# COMPACT_ATOMS: atom_id res chain seq x y z
N MET A 1 -34.32 20.80 -25.72
CA MET A 1 -34.63 19.36 -25.78
C MET A 1 -33.35 18.68 -25.32
N ASN A 2 -33.29 18.23 -24.07
CA ASN A 2 -32.08 17.63 -23.52
C ASN A 2 -32.03 16.18 -24.02
N GLU A 3 -31.06 15.84 -24.85
CA GLU A 3 -30.73 14.44 -25.08
C GLU A 3 -30.36 13.81 -23.73
N PRO A 4 -30.91 12.64 -23.38
CA PRO A 4 -30.46 11.91 -22.21
C PRO A 4 -28.97 11.65 -22.37
N ALA A 5 -28.20 11.94 -21.31
CA ALA A 5 -26.77 11.61 -21.29
C ALA A 5 -26.62 10.12 -21.64
N PRO A 6 -25.69 9.75 -22.53
CA PRO A 6 -25.50 8.36 -22.94
C PRO A 6 -25.37 7.47 -21.70
N GLU A 7 -26.19 6.43 -21.62
CA GLU A 7 -26.14 5.49 -20.51
C GLU A 7 -24.77 4.81 -20.53
N PHE A 8 -24.03 4.91 -19.43
CA PHE A 8 -22.72 4.31 -19.23
C PHE A 8 -22.67 2.78 -19.44
N SER A 9 -23.83 2.14 -19.66
CA SER A 9 -23.95 0.74 -20.06
C SER A 9 -23.22 0.41 -21.37
N ASP A 10 -22.90 1.42 -22.19
CA ASP A 10 -22.30 1.20 -23.52
C ASP A 10 -20.76 1.20 -23.52
N ARG A 11 -20.08 1.54 -22.41
CA ARG A 11 -18.61 1.46 -22.37
C ARG A 11 -18.16 0.01 -22.21
N GLU A 12 -17.25 -0.43 -23.08
CA GLU A 12 -16.68 -1.79 -23.00
C GLU A 12 -16.05 -2.04 -21.62
N PRO A 13 -16.31 -3.19 -21.00
CA PRO A 13 -15.70 -3.55 -19.73
C PRO A 13 -14.18 -3.70 -19.89
N PHE A 14 -13.43 -3.42 -18.82
CA PHE A 14 -11.99 -3.68 -18.79
C PHE A 14 -11.71 -5.18 -19.07
N PRO A 15 -10.64 -5.49 -19.81
CA PRO A 15 -10.19 -6.86 -19.99
C PRO A 15 -9.94 -7.54 -18.63
N GLU A 16 -10.52 -8.72 -18.43
CA GLU A 16 -10.40 -9.47 -17.17
C GLU A 16 -8.94 -9.81 -16.85
N GLU A 17 -8.12 -10.03 -17.88
CA GLU A 17 -6.70 -10.38 -17.76
C GLU A 17 -5.89 -9.29 -17.05
N ASP A 18 -6.15 -8.01 -17.35
CA ASP A 18 -5.44 -6.89 -16.76
C ASP A 18 -5.82 -6.68 -15.28
N ILE A 19 -7.11 -6.79 -14.97
CA ILE A 19 -7.59 -6.74 -13.59
C ILE A 19 -6.96 -7.87 -12.78
N ARG A 20 -6.97 -9.09 -13.33
CA ARG A 20 -6.37 -10.26 -12.69
C ARG A 20 -4.89 -10.07 -12.43
N GLY A 21 -4.16 -9.46 -13.36
CA GLY A 21 -2.75 -9.09 -13.17
C GLY A 21 -2.54 -8.17 -11.96
N MET A 22 -3.36 -7.13 -11.81
CA MET A 22 -3.30 -6.22 -10.66
C MET A 22 -3.69 -6.91 -9.35
N GLN A 23 -4.67 -7.81 -9.38
CA GLN A 23 -5.13 -8.59 -8.22
C GLN A 23 -4.04 -9.54 -7.71
N ILE A 24 -3.41 -10.29 -8.62
CA ILE A 24 -2.30 -11.22 -8.29
C ILE A 24 -1.17 -10.44 -7.62
N LEU A 25 -0.79 -9.30 -8.19
CA LEU A 25 0.27 -8.48 -7.63
C LEU A 25 -0.09 -7.94 -6.24
N THR A 26 -1.31 -7.44 -6.06
CA THR A 26 -1.79 -6.94 -4.77
C THR A 26 -1.80 -8.05 -3.72
N ALA A 27 -2.27 -9.24 -4.09
CA ALA A 27 -2.24 -10.41 -3.23
C ALA A 27 -0.81 -10.81 -2.86
N ALA A 28 0.14 -10.72 -3.79
CA ALA A 28 1.55 -11.01 -3.54
C ALA A 28 2.16 -10.04 -2.50
N PHE A 29 1.91 -8.73 -2.62
CA PHE A 29 2.34 -7.73 -1.63
C PHE A 29 1.76 -8.01 -0.24
N ILE A 30 0.44 -8.27 -0.16
CA ILE A 30 -0.24 -8.59 1.10
C ILE A 30 0.35 -9.88 1.71
N ALA A 31 0.52 -10.93 0.90
CA ALA A 31 1.05 -12.20 1.36
C ALA A 31 2.49 -12.08 1.87
N GLY A 32 3.33 -11.29 1.19
CA GLY A 32 4.71 -11.02 1.62
C GLY A 32 4.76 -10.35 3.00
N LEU A 33 3.99 -9.28 3.19
CA LEU A 33 3.89 -8.59 4.49
C LEU A 33 3.32 -9.51 5.59
N LEU A 34 2.25 -10.26 5.30
CA LEU A 34 1.65 -11.20 6.26
C LEU A 34 2.62 -12.32 6.64
N MET A 35 3.35 -12.88 5.69
CA MET A 35 4.35 -13.91 5.95
C MET A 35 5.43 -13.37 6.88
N PHE A 36 5.95 -12.17 6.61
CA PHE A 36 7.01 -11.58 7.43
C PHE A 36 6.54 -11.25 8.85
N VAL A 37 5.32 -10.70 9.00
CA VAL A 37 4.68 -10.50 10.31
C VAL A 37 4.48 -11.84 11.04
N GLY A 38 4.01 -12.86 10.33
CA GLY A 38 3.81 -14.20 10.88
C GLY A 38 5.11 -14.82 11.39
N VAL A 39 6.21 -14.68 10.65
CA VAL A 39 7.55 -15.14 11.07
C VAL A 39 8.00 -14.40 12.33
N THR A 40 7.86 -13.07 12.39
CA THR A 40 8.22 -12.28 13.58
C THR A 40 7.43 -12.71 14.82
N ILE A 41 6.11 -12.91 14.68
CA ILE A 41 5.25 -13.38 15.77
C ILE A 41 5.63 -14.81 16.19
N PHE A 42 5.87 -15.71 15.23
CA PHE A 42 6.30 -17.08 15.51
C PHE A 42 7.63 -17.12 16.28
N LEU A 43 8.59 -16.29 15.88
CA LEU A 43 9.88 -16.19 16.57
C LEU A 43 9.73 -15.64 17.99
N TYR A 44 8.82 -14.70 18.21
CA TYR A 44 8.52 -14.20 19.56
C TYR A 44 8.05 -15.31 20.50
N PHE A 45 7.22 -16.24 20.02
CA PHE A 45 6.73 -17.35 20.83
C PHE A 45 7.73 -18.51 20.98
N THR A 46 8.68 -18.64 20.06
CA THR A 46 9.65 -19.75 20.06
C THR A 46 11.03 -19.38 20.61
N ALA A 47 11.31 -18.08 20.76
CA ALA A 47 12.53 -17.61 21.41
C ALA A 47 12.60 -18.19 22.83
N ALA A 48 13.61 -19.02 23.07
CA ALA A 48 13.91 -19.56 24.39
C ALA A 48 14.19 -18.42 25.39
N GLU A 49 13.95 -18.68 26.67
CA GLU A 49 13.94 -17.73 27.80
C GLU A 49 14.86 -16.51 27.64
N PRO A 50 14.39 -15.30 28.06
CA PRO A 50 15.10 -14.05 27.85
C PRO A 50 16.56 -14.18 28.26
N LYS A 51 17.47 -14.04 27.29
CA LYS A 51 18.90 -13.98 27.60
C LYS A 51 19.09 -12.74 28.47
N VAL A 52 19.71 -12.94 29.64
CA VAL A 52 20.03 -11.83 30.56
C VAL A 52 20.66 -10.71 29.75
N PRO A 53 20.11 -9.48 29.79
CA PRO A 53 20.56 -8.39 28.96
C PRO A 53 22.05 -8.19 29.18
N GLN A 54 22.84 -8.42 28.13
CA GLN A 54 24.28 -8.14 28.17
C GLN A 54 24.50 -6.63 28.05
N GLY A 55 24.05 -5.88 29.06
CA GLY A 55 24.52 -4.54 29.45
C GLY A 55 24.75 -3.48 28.38
N GLY A 56 24.09 -3.57 27.21
CA GLY A 56 24.33 -2.65 26.10
C GLY A 56 23.21 -1.64 25.96
N GLU A 57 23.32 -0.50 26.65
CA GLU A 57 22.46 0.69 26.41
C GLU A 57 22.41 1.04 24.90
N ALA A 58 23.50 0.74 24.18
CA ALA A 58 23.57 0.91 22.74
C ALA A 58 22.44 0.19 21.97
N SER A 59 21.93 -0.99 22.38
CA SER A 59 20.91 -1.70 21.59
C SER A 59 19.57 -0.94 21.51
N LEU A 60 19.17 -0.31 22.62
CA LEU A 60 17.91 0.41 22.73
C LEU A 60 17.87 1.67 21.85
N ASP A 61 18.98 2.41 21.80
CA ASP A 61 19.10 3.61 20.98
C ASP A 61 18.93 3.29 19.49
N HIS A 62 19.43 2.13 19.03
CA HIS A 62 19.28 1.70 17.63
C HIS A 62 17.81 1.35 17.31
N LEU A 63 17.12 0.62 18.20
CA LEU A 63 15.71 0.28 18.00
C LEU A 63 14.81 1.51 18.05
N GLN A 64 15.08 2.46 18.95
CA GLN A 64 14.36 3.72 19.01
C GLN A 64 14.57 4.54 17.73
N LEU A 65 15.82 4.69 17.29
CA LEU A 65 16.13 5.38 16.04
C LEU A 65 15.41 4.71 14.85
N LEU A 66 15.47 3.38 14.75
CA LEU A 66 14.80 2.62 13.69
C LEU A 66 13.27 2.82 13.72
N SER A 67 12.67 2.89 14.91
CA SER A 67 11.24 3.14 15.08
C SER A 67 10.83 4.53 14.62
N ILE A 68 11.61 5.55 14.98
CA ILE A 68 11.40 6.94 14.54
C ILE A 68 11.57 7.03 13.02
N THR A 69 12.64 6.44 12.48
CA THR A 69 12.89 6.37 11.04
C THR A 69 11.75 5.68 10.31
N ASN A 70 11.25 4.55 10.82
CA ASN A 70 10.11 3.85 10.24
C ASN A 70 8.87 4.74 10.17
N ALA A 71 8.52 5.44 11.27
CA ALA A 71 7.38 6.34 11.30
C ALA A 71 7.50 7.48 10.29
N VAL A 72 8.68 8.13 10.21
CA VAL A 72 8.94 9.21 9.26
C VAL A 72 8.84 8.72 7.82
N ILE A 73 9.50 7.60 7.48
CA ILE A 73 9.46 7.03 6.14
C ILE A 73 8.03 6.60 5.78
N PHE A 74 7.29 5.98 6.70
CA PHE A 74 5.90 5.59 6.44
C PHE A 74 5.03 6.80 6.08
N ILE A 75 5.13 7.90 6.83
CA ILE A 75 4.38 9.14 6.54
C ILE A 75 4.78 9.71 5.18
N LEU A 76 6.08 9.83 4.91
CA LEU A 76 6.59 10.40 3.67
C LEU A 76 6.22 9.55 2.45
N SER A 77 6.39 8.24 2.52
CA SER A 77 6.03 7.33 1.43
C SER A 77 4.53 7.24 1.22
N SER A 78 3.72 7.31 2.28
CA SER A 78 2.26 7.37 2.17
C SER A 78 1.80 8.65 1.45
N ALA A 79 2.35 9.80 1.85
CA ALA A 79 2.06 11.08 1.21
C ALA A 79 2.55 11.07 -0.25
N ALA A 80 3.79 10.67 -0.50
CA ALA A 80 4.36 10.58 -1.85
C ALA A 80 3.55 9.63 -2.74
N GLY A 81 3.19 8.43 -2.25
CA GLY A 81 2.36 7.48 -2.97
C GLY A 81 0.98 8.05 -3.33
N PHE A 82 0.36 8.83 -2.44
CA PHE A 82 -0.88 9.52 -2.72
C PHE A 82 -0.73 10.61 -3.80
N PHE A 83 0.28 11.48 -3.68
CA PHE A 83 0.53 12.55 -4.64
C PHE A 83 0.93 12.03 -6.03
N ILE A 84 1.80 11.02 -6.09
CA ILE A 84 2.24 10.40 -7.34
C ILE A 84 1.06 9.71 -8.03
N PHE A 85 0.23 8.98 -7.28
CA PHE A 85 -0.94 8.33 -7.85
C PHE A 85 -1.89 9.36 -8.46
N ARG A 86 -2.20 10.44 -7.73
CA ARG A 86 -3.07 11.51 -8.22
C ARG A 86 -2.46 12.26 -9.42
N SER A 87 -1.15 12.53 -9.41
CA SER A 87 -0.49 13.22 -10.51
C SER A 87 -0.43 12.39 -11.79
N ARG A 88 -0.42 11.05 -11.67
CA ARG A 88 -0.50 10.12 -12.81
C ARG A 88 -1.91 9.96 -13.36
N LEU A 89 -2.94 10.02 -12.52
CA LEU A 89 -4.33 9.91 -12.97
C LEU A 89 -4.89 11.21 -13.57
N ALA A 90 -4.48 12.37 -13.06
CA ALA A 90 -4.92 13.67 -13.57
C ALA A 90 -4.81 13.85 -15.11
N PRO A 91 -3.68 13.52 -15.78
CA PRO A 91 -3.59 13.64 -17.24
C PRO A 91 -4.49 12.65 -17.98
N ILE A 92 -4.69 11.44 -17.43
CA ILE A 92 -5.57 10.42 -18.01
C ILE A 92 -7.02 10.89 -17.96
N ALA A 93 -7.46 11.39 -16.81
CA ALA A 93 -8.79 11.95 -16.64
C ALA A 93 -9.04 13.11 -17.61
N LYS A 94 -8.04 13.99 -17.78
CA LYS A 94 -8.11 15.08 -18.76
C LYS A 94 -8.20 14.56 -20.20
N ALA A 95 -7.39 13.58 -20.57
CA ALA A 95 -7.40 13.02 -21.92
C ALA A 95 -8.74 12.35 -22.26
N CYS A 96 -9.33 11.62 -21.31
CA CYS A 96 -10.68 11.04 -21.46
C CYS A 96 -11.76 12.13 -21.62
N SER A 97 -11.63 13.27 -20.95
CA SER A 97 -12.57 14.40 -21.08
C SER A 97 -12.42 15.13 -22.41
N ASP A 98 -11.19 15.31 -22.90
CA ASP A 98 -10.90 16.06 -24.13
C ASP A 98 -11.19 15.24 -25.40
N SER A 99 -11.19 13.91 -25.31
CA SER A 99 -11.38 13.00 -26.45
C SER A 99 -12.52 12.02 -26.19
N PRO A 100 -13.75 12.30 -26.68
CA PRO A 100 -14.92 11.42 -26.50
C PRO A 100 -14.73 10.00 -27.05
N HIS A 101 -13.74 9.81 -27.93
CA HIS A 101 -13.38 8.52 -28.54
C HIS A 101 -12.20 7.82 -27.87
N ALA A 102 -11.53 8.44 -26.89
CA ALA A 102 -10.44 7.78 -26.19
C ALA A 102 -10.99 6.66 -25.31
N SER A 103 -10.54 5.44 -25.53
CA SER A 103 -10.98 4.30 -24.72
C SER A 103 -10.20 4.31 -23.40
N PRO A 104 -10.84 4.06 -22.24
CA PRO A 104 -10.13 3.87 -20.97
C PRO A 104 -9.04 2.79 -21.03
N ILE A 105 -9.17 1.85 -21.98
CA ILE A 105 -8.20 0.77 -22.23
C ILE A 105 -6.84 1.33 -22.68
N ASP A 106 -6.82 2.46 -23.40
CA ASP A 106 -5.61 3.09 -23.92
C ASP A 106 -4.65 3.53 -22.80
N PHE A 107 -5.19 3.81 -21.60
CA PHE A 107 -4.44 4.29 -20.44
C PHE A 107 -4.23 3.22 -19.36
N LEU A 108 -4.67 1.99 -19.59
CA LEU A 108 -4.65 0.93 -18.57
C LEU A 108 -3.24 0.61 -18.08
N GLY A 109 -2.25 0.67 -18.97
CA GLY A 109 -0.83 0.50 -18.61
C GLY A 109 -0.32 1.56 -17.63
N GLU A 110 -0.72 2.82 -17.80
CA GLU A 110 -0.32 3.92 -16.92
C GLU A 110 -0.99 3.82 -15.55
N ILE A 111 -2.28 3.45 -15.53
CA ILE A 111 -3.03 3.22 -14.28
C ILE A 111 -2.42 2.08 -13.51
N ARG A 112 -2.13 0.97 -14.19
CA ARG A 112 -1.44 -0.17 -13.60
C ARG A 112 -0.10 0.29 -13.01
N ALA A 113 0.73 0.98 -13.77
CA ALA A 113 2.02 1.47 -13.27
C ALA A 113 1.89 2.37 -12.03
N ALA A 114 0.94 3.31 -12.04
CA ALA A 114 0.67 4.19 -10.90
C ALA A 114 0.20 3.41 -9.67
N PHE A 115 -0.65 2.40 -9.86
CA PHE A 115 -1.12 1.52 -8.80
C PHE A 115 0.01 0.70 -8.20
N ILE A 116 0.85 0.06 -9.02
CA ILE A 116 2.03 -0.71 -8.58
C ILE A 116 2.96 0.17 -7.74
N LEU A 117 3.27 1.36 -8.24
CA LEU A 117 4.16 2.29 -7.55
C LEU A 117 3.58 2.70 -6.19
N ARG A 118 2.28 2.94 -6.11
CA ARG A 118 1.59 3.25 -4.86
C ARG A 118 1.68 2.10 -3.84
N LEU A 119 1.50 0.85 -4.29
CA LEU A 119 1.63 -0.30 -3.39
C LEU A 119 3.07 -0.47 -2.90
N ALA A 120 4.05 -0.34 -3.78
CA ALA A 120 5.48 -0.44 -3.43
C ALA A 120 5.91 0.63 -2.41
N MET A 121 5.38 1.86 -2.53
CA MET A 121 5.63 2.94 -1.56
C MET A 121 5.13 2.59 -0.14
N LEU A 122 4.07 1.80 -0.01
CA LEU A 122 3.54 1.39 1.30
C LEU A 122 4.17 0.09 1.82
N GLU A 123 4.55 -0.83 0.93
CA GLU A 123 5.21 -2.07 1.32
C GLU A 123 6.55 -1.81 2.01
N GLY A 124 7.40 -0.94 1.45
CA GLY A 124 8.75 -0.69 1.98
C GLY A 124 8.77 -0.35 3.47
N PRO A 125 8.02 0.68 3.93
CA PRO A 125 7.90 1.00 5.35
C PRO A 125 7.15 -0.08 6.16
N GLY A 126 6.23 -0.83 5.54
CA GLY A 126 5.59 -1.98 6.18
C GLY A 126 6.60 -3.09 6.52
N LEU A 127 7.50 -3.40 5.59
CA LEU A 127 8.61 -4.33 5.81
C LEU A 127 9.58 -3.77 6.85
N LEU A 128 9.96 -2.49 6.75
CA LEU A 128 10.88 -1.85 7.70
C LEU A 128 10.37 -1.93 9.15
N GLY A 129 9.08 -1.64 9.38
CA GLY A 129 8.47 -1.77 10.71
C GLY A 129 8.49 -3.21 11.21
N THR A 130 8.23 -4.17 10.33
CA THR A 130 8.30 -5.59 10.68
C THR A 130 9.73 -6.04 11.00
N VAL A 131 10.74 -5.54 10.28
CA VAL A 131 12.16 -5.77 10.56
C VAL A 131 12.55 -5.17 11.93
N ALA A 132 12.05 -3.99 12.28
CA ALA A 132 12.30 -3.39 13.59
C ALA A 132 11.76 -4.27 14.73
N CYS A 133 10.53 -4.80 14.58
CA CYS A 133 9.98 -5.76 15.53
C CYS A 133 10.79 -7.06 15.57
N PHE A 134 11.20 -7.60 14.42
CA PHE A 134 12.04 -8.79 14.33
C PHE A 134 13.34 -8.62 15.11
N LEU A 135 14.04 -7.49 14.93
CA LEU A 135 15.27 -7.20 15.66
C LEU A 135 15.03 -7.16 17.17
N GLY A 136 13.99 -6.43 17.62
CA GLY A 136 13.65 -6.36 19.05
C GLY A 136 13.18 -7.69 19.66
N VAL A 137 12.59 -8.58 18.86
CA VAL A 137 12.29 -9.97 19.28
C VAL A 137 13.60 -10.74 19.45
N THR A 138 14.52 -10.66 18.49
CA THR A 138 15.77 -11.44 18.52
C THR A 138 16.75 -11.02 19.60
N GLY A 139 16.79 -9.73 19.97
CA GLY A 139 17.60 -9.23 21.08
C GLY A 139 16.88 -9.25 22.43
N SER A 140 15.63 -9.76 22.49
CA SER A 140 14.76 -9.78 23.67
C SER A 140 14.31 -8.41 24.20
N GLU A 141 14.66 -7.30 23.54
CA GLU A 141 14.28 -5.95 23.97
C GLU A 141 12.77 -5.72 23.94
N ILE A 142 12.02 -6.44 23.10
CA ILE A 142 10.57 -6.28 23.00
C ILE A 142 9.81 -6.78 24.24
N HIS A 143 10.43 -7.65 25.04
CA HIS A 143 9.85 -8.11 26.32
C HIS A 143 9.93 -7.00 27.38
N ASP A 144 11.06 -6.30 27.43
CA ASP A 144 11.28 -5.19 28.37
C ASP A 144 10.57 -3.91 27.91
N HIS A 145 10.49 -3.70 26.60
CA HIS A 145 9.93 -2.51 25.96
C HIS A 145 8.86 -2.89 24.93
N PRO A 146 7.64 -3.25 25.38
CA PRO A 146 6.55 -3.67 24.49
C PRO A 146 6.09 -2.56 23.54
N ILE A 147 6.47 -1.30 23.79
CA ILE A 147 6.18 -0.17 22.91
C ILE A 147 6.72 -0.35 21.49
N TYR A 148 7.79 -1.14 21.29
CA TYR A 148 8.33 -1.40 19.96
C TYR A 148 7.40 -2.23 19.06
N TRP A 149 6.36 -2.88 19.61
CA TRP A 149 5.28 -3.48 18.82
C TRP A 149 4.49 -2.46 17.99
N LEU A 150 4.54 -1.16 18.35
CA LEU A 150 3.91 -0.11 17.55
C LEU A 150 4.49 -0.02 16.12
N ASN A 151 5.67 -0.57 15.87
CA ASN A 151 6.21 -0.68 14.52
C ASN A 151 5.38 -1.60 13.61
N LEU A 152 4.53 -2.49 14.16
CA LEU A 152 3.55 -3.24 13.38
C LEU A 152 2.43 -2.37 12.80
N LEU A 153 2.28 -1.13 13.24
CA LEU A 153 1.27 -0.24 12.65
C LEU A 153 1.54 0.03 11.16
N SER A 154 2.80 0.10 10.73
CA SER A 154 3.12 0.31 9.31
C SER A 154 2.70 -0.86 8.41
N PRO A 155 3.06 -2.14 8.67
CA PRO A 155 2.57 -3.25 7.85
C PRO A 155 1.06 -3.45 7.97
N ILE A 156 0.46 -3.25 9.15
CA ILE A 156 -1.01 -3.33 9.33
C ILE A 156 -1.72 -2.28 8.47
N ALA A 157 -1.25 -1.03 8.50
CA ALA A 157 -1.82 0.04 7.69
C ALA A 157 -1.63 -0.23 6.19
N ALA A 158 -0.46 -0.72 5.77
CA ALA A 158 -0.20 -1.09 4.39
C ALA A 158 -1.12 -2.23 3.90
N ILE A 159 -1.25 -3.32 4.67
CA ILE A 159 -2.14 -4.45 4.34
C ILE A 159 -3.60 -3.98 4.29
N THR A 160 -4.05 -3.21 5.29
CA THR A 160 -5.41 -2.67 5.32
C THR A 160 -5.68 -1.80 4.11
N PHE A 161 -4.74 -0.93 3.76
CA PHE A 161 -4.83 -0.08 2.58
C PHE A 161 -4.92 -0.90 1.29
N MET A 162 -4.07 -1.92 1.12
CA MET A 162 -4.07 -2.80 -0.05
C MET A 162 -5.38 -3.62 -0.15
N GLY A 163 -5.95 -4.06 0.98
CA GLY A 163 -7.24 -4.73 1.02
C GLY A 163 -8.41 -3.81 0.65
N VAL A 164 -8.42 -2.58 1.21
CA VAL A 164 -9.45 -1.57 0.90
C VAL A 164 -9.35 -1.11 -0.56
N THR A 165 -8.15 -1.00 -1.10
CA THR A 165 -7.91 -0.59 -2.50
C THR A 165 -7.77 -1.74 -3.48
N PHE A 166 -8.11 -2.96 -3.05
CA PHE A 166 -7.99 -4.16 -3.88
C PHE A 166 -8.71 -3.96 -5.23
N PRO A 167 -8.03 -4.21 -6.36
CA PRO A 167 -8.53 -3.86 -7.68
C PRO A 167 -9.72 -4.76 -8.04
N THR A 168 -10.86 -4.13 -8.30
CA THR A 168 -12.08 -4.79 -8.75
C THR A 168 -12.62 -4.01 -9.94
N GLN A 169 -13.35 -4.69 -10.83
CA GLN A 169 -13.94 -4.06 -12.01
C GLN A 169 -14.79 -2.83 -11.63
N GLU A 170 -15.58 -2.95 -10.57
CA GLU A 170 -16.41 -1.86 -10.05
C GLU A 170 -15.59 -0.68 -9.51
N LYS A 171 -14.50 -0.92 -8.77
CA LYS A 171 -13.66 0.18 -8.27
C LYS A 171 -12.92 0.90 -9.40
N LEU A 172 -12.46 0.15 -10.40
CA LEU A 172 -11.79 0.73 -11.55
C LEU A 172 -12.78 1.57 -12.37
N SER A 173 -13.98 1.07 -12.66
CA SER A 173 -14.99 1.85 -13.37
C SER A 173 -15.42 3.11 -12.60
N ARG A 174 -15.59 3.02 -11.27
CA ARG A 174 -15.87 4.18 -10.41
C ARG A 174 -14.75 5.21 -10.42
N LEU A 175 -13.49 4.78 -10.45
CA LEU A 175 -12.35 5.70 -10.49
C LEU A 175 -12.41 6.60 -11.73
N PHE A 176 -12.76 6.06 -12.89
CA PHE A 176 -12.98 6.86 -14.10
C PHE A 176 -14.20 7.79 -13.99
N LEU A 177 -15.29 7.35 -13.35
CA LEU A 177 -16.51 8.15 -13.17
C LEU A 177 -16.30 9.35 -12.22
N ASP A 178 -15.62 9.12 -11.09
CA ASP A 178 -15.42 10.16 -10.08
C ASP A 178 -14.43 11.23 -10.57
N GLU A 179 -13.43 10.84 -11.35
CA GLU A 179 -12.44 11.79 -11.88
C GLU A 179 -13.04 12.67 -12.98
N GLU A 180 -13.90 12.10 -13.84
CA GLU A 180 -14.72 12.85 -14.79
C GLU A 180 -15.55 13.92 -14.06
N ARG A 181 -16.24 13.57 -12.95
CA ARG A 181 -17.00 14.52 -12.13
C ARG A 181 -16.14 15.58 -11.44
N SER A 182 -14.92 15.25 -11.05
CA SER A 182 -14.02 16.19 -10.37
C SER A 182 -13.53 17.30 -11.30
N LEU A 183 -13.46 17.05 -12.61
CA LEU A 183 -13.06 18.04 -13.62
C LEU A 183 -14.17 19.06 -13.92
N TYR A 184 -15.43 18.72 -13.64
CA TYR A 184 -16.58 19.60 -13.84
C TYR A 184 -16.94 20.46 -12.62
N ARG A 185 -16.15 20.41 -11.53
CA ARG A 185 -16.30 21.26 -10.34
C ARG A 185 -15.17 22.27 -10.23
#